data_AF-A0A292SP06-F1
#
_entry.id   AF-A0A292SP06-F1
#
_cell.length_a   1.000
_cell.length_b   1.000
_cell.length_c   1.000
_cell.angle_alpha   90.00
_cell.angle_beta   90.00
_cell.angle_gamma   90.00
#
_symmetry.space_group_name_H-M   'P 1'
#
loop_
_entity.id
_entity.type
_entity.pdbx_description
1 polymer ?
#
loop_
_entity_poly.entity_id
_entity_poly.type
_entity_poly.pdbx_seq_one_letter_code
_entity_poly.pdbx_strand_id
1 'polypeptide(L)' 'MKKLIVIFCIMCFALPCCAAVKRDKYGRKVGSYEKQSNGYVVKKDKYGRKTGSFKKNNDGSITEYDRYGRKIGSWKND' A
#
# COMPACT_ATOMS: atom_id res chain seq x y z
N MET A 1 10.75 -9.17 1.78
CA MET A 1 10.66 -8.00 2.69
C MET A 1 9.68 -6.91 2.25
N LYS A 2 9.68 -6.45 0.98
CA LYS A 2 8.73 -5.42 0.49
C LYS A 2 7.26 -5.87 0.52
N LYS A 3 7.00 -7.15 0.19
CA LYS A 3 5.66 -7.77 0.17
C LYS A 3 5.03 -7.90 1.57
N LEU A 4 5.82 -8.26 2.58
CA LEU A 4 5.39 -8.37 3.99
C LEU A 4 4.94 -7.04 4.59
N ILE A 5 5.63 -5.93 4.29
CA ILE A 5 5.25 -4.59 4.79
C ILE A 5 3.93 -4.11 4.17
N VAL A 6 3.68 -4.42 2.89
CA VAL A 6 2.43 -4.09 2.20
C VAL A 6 1.26 -4.88 2.78
N ILE A 7 1.46 -6.18 3.01
CA ILE A 7 0.46 -7.05 3.64
C ILE A 7 0.15 -6.55 5.05
N PHE A 8 1.17 -6.21 5.86
CA PHE A 8 0.96 -5.68 7.21
C PHE A 8 0.22 -4.33 7.22
N CYS A 9 0.51 -3.42 6.28
CA CYS A 9 -0.22 -2.15 6.16
C CYS A 9 -1.67 -2.34 5.70
N ILE A 10 -1.96 -3.34 4.88
CA ILE A 10 -3.34 -3.68 4.48
C ILE A 10 -4.08 -4.38 5.62
N MET A 11 -3.38 -5.15 6.45
CA MET A 11 -3.93 -5.96 7.55
C MET A 11 -4.17 -5.18 8.86
N CYS A 12 -3.62 -3.98 9.03
CA CYS A 12 -4.03 -3.07 10.12
C CYS A 12 -5.45 -2.54 9.85
N PHE A 13 -6.45 -3.37 10.18
CA PHE A 13 -7.85 -3.29 9.74
C PHE A 13 -8.79 -2.45 10.62
N ALA A 14 -8.34 -1.77 11.68
CA ALA A 14 -9.27 -1.27 12.71
C ALA A 14 -9.57 0.24 12.73
N LEU A 15 -8.91 1.08 11.91
CA LEU A 15 -9.10 2.54 12.00
C LEU A 15 -9.34 3.18 10.61
N PRO A 16 -10.40 4.00 10.45
CA PRO A 16 -10.84 4.52 9.16
C PRO A 16 -9.95 5.63 8.55
N CYS A 17 -8.78 5.91 9.13
CA CYS A 17 -7.89 6.99 8.71
C CYS A 17 -6.40 6.61 8.87
N CYS A 18 -6.01 5.37 8.58
CA CYS A 18 -4.61 4.98 8.71
C CYS A 18 -3.83 5.29 7.43
N ALA A 19 -3.23 6.49 7.38
CA ALA A 19 -2.09 6.76 6.52
C ALA A 19 -0.82 6.24 7.21
N ALA A 20 -0.20 5.20 6.67
CA ALA A 20 1.04 4.64 7.20
C ALA A 20 2.25 5.37 6.62
N VAL A 21 3.03 6.05 7.45
CA VAL A 21 4.24 6.77 7.02
C VAL A 21 5.46 5.87 7.15
N LYS A 22 6.18 5.69 6.05
CA LYS A 22 7.46 4.97 6.03
C LYS A 22 8.59 5.95 6.39
N ARG A 23 9.39 5.59 7.39
CA ARG A 23 10.57 6.35 7.83
C ARG A 23 11.86 5.54 7.66
N ASP A 24 12.99 6.23 7.53
CA ASP A 24 14.31 5.61 7.58
C ASP A 24 14.83 5.45 9.03
N LYS A 25 16.04 4.91 9.19
CA LYS A 25 16.68 4.71 10.51
C LYS A 25 16.97 6.01 11.28
N TYR A 26 16.84 7.16 10.62
CA TYR A 26 17.02 8.49 11.19
C TYR A 26 15.68 9.21 11.41
N GLY A 27 14.54 8.52 11.23
CA GLY A 27 13.20 9.08 11.42
C GLY A 27 12.69 9.95 10.26
N ARG A 28 13.44 10.06 9.15
CA ARG A 28 13.04 10.90 8.01
C ARG A 28 11.97 10.20 7.17
N LYS A 29 10.96 10.94 6.73
CA LYS A 29 9.92 10.42 5.84
C LYS A 29 10.52 10.01 4.50
N VAL A 30 10.39 8.73 4.15
CA VAL A 30 10.81 8.18 2.85
C VAL A 30 9.64 7.82 1.95
N GLY A 31 8.42 7.77 2.49
CA GLY A 31 7.20 7.54 1.73
C GLY A 31 6.00 7.37 2.64
N SER A 32 4.84 7.10 2.04
CA SER A 32 3.63 6.78 2.79
C SER A 32 2.71 5.84 2.00
N TYR A 33 1.84 5.16 2.73
CA TYR A 33 0.75 4.37 2.20
C TYR A 33 -0.55 4.97 2.70
N GLU A 34 -1.51 5.12 1.81
CA GLU A 34 -2.80 5.73 2.12
C GLU A 34 -3.91 4.79 1.69
N LYS A 35 -4.72 4.37 2.66
CA LYS A 35 -5.88 3.52 2.40
C LYS A 35 -7.05 4.39 1.98
N GLN A 36 -7.67 4.05 0.87
CA GLN A 36 -8.94 4.59 0.44
C GLN A 36 -10.09 3.68 0.88
N SER A 37 -11.28 4.27 1.04
CA SER A 37 -12.51 3.59 1.48
C SER A 37 -12.93 2.44 0.57
N ASN A 38 -12.53 2.48 -0.69
CA ASN A 38 -12.80 1.49 -1.74
C ASN A 38 -11.81 0.30 -1.75
N GLY A 39 -11.03 0.10 -0.70
CA GLY A 39 -10.10 -1.03 -0.57
C GLY A 39 -8.79 -0.88 -1.37
N TYR A 40 -8.56 0.29 -1.96
CA TYR A 40 -7.27 0.64 -2.55
C TYR A 40 -6.29 1.16 -1.50
N VAL A 41 -5.02 0.81 -1.66
CA VAL A 41 -3.91 1.37 -0.89
C VAL A 41 -2.95 2.05 -1.86
N VAL A 42 -2.87 3.37 -1.79
CA VAL A 42 -2.00 4.18 -2.65
C VAL A 42 -0.64 4.32 -2.01
N LYS A 43 0.42 4.06 -2.78
CA LYS A 43 1.80 4.24 -2.34
C LYS A 43 2.35 5.57 -2.84
N LYS A 44 2.83 6.40 -1.92
CA LYS A 44 3.40 7.71 -2.20
C LYS A 44 4.87 7.76 -1.79
N ASP A 45 5.67 8.52 -2.53
CA ASP A 45 7.07 8.81 -2.16
C ASP A 45 7.14 9.88 -1.04
N LYS A 46 8.37 10.25 -0.64
CA LYS A 46 8.60 11.29 0.39
C LYS A 46 8.00 12.65 0.03
N TYR A 47 7.78 12.93 -1.26
CA TYR A 47 7.20 14.15 -1.79
C TYR A 47 5.67 14.05 -1.99
N GLY A 48 5.06 12.92 -1.65
CA GLY A 48 3.62 12.70 -1.83
C GLY A 48 3.21 12.26 -3.24
N ARG A 49 4.15 12.02 -4.15
CA ARG A 49 3.84 11.57 -5.52
C ARG A 49 3.48 10.09 -5.53
N LYS A 50 2.43 9.73 -6.27
CA LYS A 50 2.01 8.34 -6.46
C LYS A 50 3.13 7.56 -7.16
N THR A 51 3.57 6.48 -6.52
CA THR A 51 4.55 5.53 -7.06
C THR A 51 3.93 4.17 -7.42
N GLY A 52 2.73 3.89 -6.92
CA GLY A 52 1.99 2.68 -7.21
C GLY A 52 0.73 2.60 -6.36
N SER A 53 -0.02 1.51 -6.52
CA SER A 53 -1.19 1.23 -5.69
C SER A 53 -1.45 -0.27 -5.59
N PHE A 54 -2.11 -0.67 -4.51
CA PHE A 54 -2.56 -2.03 -4.28
C PHE A 54 -4.07 -2.05 -4.17
N LYS A 55 -4.71 -3.11 -4.64
CA LYS A 55 -6.15 -3.33 -4.48
C LYS A 55 -6.34 -4.67 -3.81
N LYS A 56 -7.08 -4.70 -2.70
CA LYS A 56 -7.57 -5.96 -2.13
C LYS A 56 -8.89 -6.30 -2.83
N ASN A 57 -8.95 -7.48 -3.42
CA ASN A 57 -10.16 -8.02 -4.04
C ASN A 57 -10.96 -8.83 -3.00
N ASN A 58 -12.25 -9.09 -3.29
CA ASN A 58 -13.15 -9.78 -2.37
C ASN A 58 -12.75 -11.24 -2.10
N ASP A 59 -12.04 -11.87 -3.03
CA ASP A 59 -11.48 -13.22 -2.92
C ASP A 59 -10.23 -13.29 -2.04
N GLY A 60 -9.83 -12.17 -1.41
CA GLY A 60 -8.62 -12.07 -0.59
C GLY A 60 -7.34 -11.87 -1.40
N SER A 61 -7.41 -11.90 -2.73
CA SER A 61 -6.26 -11.59 -3.57
C SER A 61 -5.90 -10.10 -3.50
N ILE A 62 -4.62 -9.79 -3.67
CA ILE A 62 -4.12 -8.42 -3.74
C ILE A 62 -3.47 -8.23 -5.10
N THR A 63 -3.94 -7.23 -5.83
CA THR A 63 -3.39 -6.82 -7.12
C THR A 63 -2.53 -5.57 -6.94
N GLU A 64 -1.33 -5.57 -7.52
CA GLU A 64 -0.43 -4.43 -7.56
C GLU A 64 -0.46 -3.71 -8.91
N TYR A 65 -0.48 -2.40 -8.82
CA TYR A 65 -0.49 -1.48 -9.95
C TYR A 65 0.70 -0.53 -9.85
N ASP A 66 1.27 -0.22 -11.01
CA ASP A 66 2.32 0.80 -11.11
C ASP A 66 1.78 2.22 -10.90
N ARG A 67 2.66 3.22 -11.02
CA ARG A 67 2.30 4.63 -10.90
C ARG A 67 1.25 5.10 -11.93
N TYR A 68 1.14 4.42 -13.06
CA TYR A 68 0.24 4.73 -14.18
C TYR A 68 -1.07 3.95 -14.11
N GLY A 69 -1.23 3.06 -13.11
CA GLY A 69 -2.42 2.23 -12.96
C GLY A 69 -2.39 0.94 -13.79
N ARG A 70 -1.25 0.54 -14.36
CA ARG A 70 -1.10 -0.73 -15.05
C ARG A 70 -0.84 -1.84 -14.05
N LYS A 71 -1.49 -2.98 -14.24
CA LYS A 71 -1.29 -4.17 -13.40
C LYS A 71 0.13 -4.70 -13.60
N ILE A 72 0.88 -4.83 -12.51
CA ILE A 72 2.24 -5.38 -12.53
C ILE A 72 2.35 -6.72 -11.80
N GLY A 73 1.37 -7.08 -10.98
CA GLY A 73 1.36 -8.35 -10.28
C GLY A 73 0.07 -8.60 -9.53
N SER A 74 -0.14 -9.85 -9.12
CA SER A 74 -1.21 -10.25 -8.23
C SER A 74 -0.73 -11.39 -7.36
N TRP A 75 -1.16 -11.43 -6.11
CA TRP A 75 -0.89 -12.54 -5.19
C TRP A 75 -2.13 -12.84 -4.38
N LYS A 76 -2.27 -14.11 -4.01
CA LYS A 76 -3.29 -14.62 -3.12
C LYS A 76 -2.56 -15.44 -2.06
N ASN A 77 -2.91 -15.22 -0.80
CA ASN A 77 -2.55 -16.19 0.23
C ASN A 77 -3.70 -17.20 0.24
N ASP A 78 -3.42 -18.41 -0.23
CA ASP A 78 -4.25 -19.58 0.05
C ASP A 78 -3.96 -20.10 1.47
#